data_AF-A0AB32WKX3-F1
#
_entry.id   AF-A0AB32WKX3-F1
#
_cell.length_a   1.000
_cell.length_b   1.000
_cell.length_c   1.000
_cell.angle_alpha   90.00
_cell.angle_beta   90.00
_cell.angle_gamma   90.00
#
_symmetry.space_group_name_H-M   'P 1'
#
loop_
_entity.id
_entity.type
_entity.pdbx_description
1 polymer ?
#
loop_
_entity_poly.entity_id
_entity_poly.type
_entity_poly.pdbx_seq_one_letter_code
_entity_poly.pdbx_strand_id
1 'polypeptide(L)'
;MRLRIFSMRRRVARMVLRKSCFNILYRHKKKNGTKDLKVKYRRLKADIEEIGKEQKSIKEGQSQVREKFKAIEMECQVLKKETELIIQQSALTRLRLALLFHILKVREEGDFAKAAQLSQLLRELIARDNKQ
;
A
#
# COMPACT_ATOMS: atom_id res chain seq x y z
N MET A 1 29.45 87.79 -10.27
CA MET A 1 29.36 86.54 -11.09
C MET A 1 29.91 85.27 -10.41
N ARG A 2 31.05 85.30 -9.68
CA ARG A 2 31.69 84.10 -9.10
C ARG A 2 30.85 83.31 -8.08
N LEU A 3 30.01 83.96 -7.27
CA LEU A 3 29.12 83.30 -6.28
C LEU A 3 28.05 82.39 -6.91
N ARG A 4 27.50 82.76 -8.09
CA ARG A 4 26.53 81.93 -8.84
C ARG A 4 27.19 80.69 -9.46
N ILE A 5 28.43 80.82 -9.92
CA ILE A 5 29.20 79.70 -10.47
C ILE A 5 29.52 78.69 -9.37
N PHE A 6 29.91 79.18 -8.19
CA PHE A 6 30.19 78.33 -7.03
C PHE A 6 28.93 77.61 -6.52
N SER A 7 27.78 78.30 -6.45
CA SER A 7 26.52 77.69 -6.03
C SER A 7 25.97 76.65 -7.02
N MET A 8 26.15 76.87 -8.33
CA MET A 8 25.84 75.91 -9.39
C MET A 8 26.74 74.67 -9.31
N ARG A 9 28.06 74.85 -9.17
CA ARG A 9 29.01 73.73 -8.98
C ARG A 9 28.70 72.89 -7.74
N ARG A 10 28.34 73.54 -6.62
CA ARG A 10 27.91 72.86 -5.38
C ARG A 10 26.58 72.10 -5.54
N ARG A 11 25.70 72.56 -6.41
CA ARG A 11 24.43 71.89 -6.74
C ARG A 11 24.69 70.66 -7.62
N VAL A 12 25.52 70.79 -8.64
CA VAL A 12 25.93 69.67 -9.52
C VAL A 12 26.65 68.58 -8.71
N ALA A 13 27.61 68.94 -7.87
CA ALA A 13 28.30 67.98 -7.00
C ALA A 13 27.33 67.19 -6.08
N ARG A 14 26.33 67.88 -5.50
CA ARG A 14 25.29 67.22 -4.68
C ARG A 14 24.40 66.26 -5.48
N MET A 15 24.05 66.61 -6.73
CA MET A 15 23.27 65.71 -7.60
C MET A 15 24.06 64.45 -7.98
N VAL A 16 25.36 64.59 -8.26
CA VAL A 16 26.25 63.45 -8.56
C VAL A 16 26.38 62.53 -7.35
N LEU A 17 26.62 63.09 -6.15
CA LEU A 17 26.66 62.31 -4.91
C LEU A 17 25.34 61.57 -4.64
N ARG A 18 24.20 62.24 -4.83
CA ARG A 18 22.88 61.63 -4.65
C ARG A 18 22.64 60.46 -5.62
N LYS A 19 23.10 60.59 -6.88
CA LYS A 19 23.01 59.52 -7.89
C LYS A 19 23.97 58.36 -7.58
N SER A 20 25.17 58.65 -7.06
CA SER A 20 26.12 57.63 -6.59
C SER A 20 25.55 56.82 -5.41
N CYS A 21 25.02 57.50 -4.38
CA CYS A 21 24.39 56.83 -3.25
C CYS A 21 23.19 55.97 -3.66
N PHE A 22 22.37 56.45 -4.62
CA PHE A 22 21.25 55.68 -5.15
C PHE A 22 21.73 54.40 -5.88
N ASN A 23 22.80 54.48 -6.66
CA ASN A 23 23.39 53.33 -7.35
C ASN A 23 23.98 52.30 -6.36
N ILE A 24 24.61 52.77 -5.28
CA ILE A 24 25.13 51.91 -4.21
C ILE A 24 23.98 51.17 -3.52
N LEU A 25 22.90 51.89 -3.16
CA LEU A 25 21.73 51.30 -2.53
C LEU A 25 21.05 50.26 -3.45
N TYR A 26 20.94 50.55 -4.75
CA TYR A 26 20.39 49.62 -5.74
C TYR A 26 21.24 48.35 -5.87
N ARG A 27 22.57 48.48 -5.95
CA ARG A 27 23.50 47.33 -5.96
C ARG A 27 23.41 46.51 -4.68
N HIS A 28 23.29 47.16 -3.53
CA HIS A 28 23.15 46.49 -2.24
C HIS A 28 21.82 45.72 -2.14
N LYS A 29 20.70 46.33 -2.55
CA LYS A 29 19.39 45.66 -2.63
C LYS A 29 19.42 44.47 -3.58
N LYS A 30 20.02 44.60 -4.78
CA LYS A 30 20.17 43.51 -5.74
C LYS A 30 21.02 42.37 -5.19
N LYS A 31 22.15 42.68 -4.54
CA LYS A 31 23.04 41.70 -3.90
C LYS A 31 22.33 40.95 -2.76
N ASN A 32 21.55 41.65 -1.95
CA ASN A 32 20.78 41.04 -0.86
C ASN A 32 19.65 40.15 -1.39
N GLY A 33 18.93 40.58 -2.43
CA GLY A 33 17.92 39.74 -3.10
C GLY A 33 18.52 38.46 -3.68
N THR A 34 19.68 38.53 -4.34
CA THR A 34 20.37 37.32 -4.84
C THR A 34 20.86 36.40 -3.72
N LYS A 35 21.26 36.95 -2.56
CA LYS A 35 21.65 36.14 -1.39
C LYS A 35 20.43 35.41 -0.81
N ASP A 36 19.30 36.09 -0.66
CA ASP A 36 18.04 35.50 -0.17
C ASP A 36 17.56 34.36 -1.09
N LEU A 37 17.55 34.59 -2.40
CA LEU A 37 17.21 33.55 -3.38
C LEU A 37 18.15 32.34 -3.30
N LYS A 38 19.45 32.56 -3.09
CA LYS A 38 20.43 31.48 -2.93
C LYS A 38 20.18 30.64 -1.67
N VAL A 39 19.75 31.28 -0.57
CA VAL A 39 19.38 30.56 0.67
C VAL A 39 18.10 29.76 0.45
N LYS A 40 17.07 30.35 -0.17
CA LYS A 40 15.83 29.65 -0.50
C LYS A 40 16.07 28.44 -1.42
N TYR A 41 16.90 28.60 -2.43
CA TYR A 41 17.29 27.49 -3.32
C TYR A 41 17.99 26.35 -2.58
N ARG A 42 18.89 26.67 -1.64
CA ARG A 42 19.57 25.65 -0.84
C ARG A 42 18.61 24.88 0.06
N ARG A 43 17.64 25.57 0.69
CA ARG A 43 16.59 24.93 1.49
C ARG A 43 15.75 24.02 0.62
N LEU A 44 15.22 24.54 -0.49
CA LEU A 44 14.43 23.76 -1.43
C LEU A 44 15.16 22.52 -1.94
N LYS A 45 16.47 22.63 -2.22
CA LYS A 45 17.28 21.49 -2.63
C LYS A 45 17.39 20.43 -1.53
N ALA A 46 17.59 20.84 -0.28
CA ALA A 46 17.62 19.92 0.86
C ALA A 46 16.26 19.24 1.06
N ASP A 47 15.16 19.98 0.98
CA ASP A 47 13.80 19.45 1.11
C ASP A 47 13.51 18.41 0.00
N ILE A 48 13.92 18.68 -1.25
CA ILE A 48 13.79 17.73 -2.36
C ILE A 48 14.59 16.44 -2.11
N GLU A 49 15.81 16.56 -1.57
CA GLU A 49 16.63 15.39 -1.23
C GLU A 49 16.01 14.56 -0.09
N GLU A 50 15.41 15.22 0.91
CA GLU A 50 14.70 14.57 2.01
C GLU A 50 13.45 13.84 1.53
N ILE A 51 12.58 14.53 0.79
CA ILE A 51 11.39 13.93 0.15
C ILE A 51 11.80 12.74 -0.73
N GLY A 52 12.91 12.86 -1.47
CA GLY A 52 13.44 11.77 -2.29
C GLY A 52 13.82 10.53 -1.48
N LYS A 53 14.33 10.68 -0.25
CA LYS A 53 14.62 9.55 0.65
C LYS A 53 13.35 8.96 1.23
N GLU A 54 12.40 9.79 1.66
CA GLU A 54 11.11 9.34 2.18
C GLU A 54 10.34 8.55 1.13
N GLN A 55 10.28 9.02 -0.12
CA GLN A 55 9.61 8.33 -1.22
C GLN A 55 10.23 6.95 -1.52
N LYS A 56 11.55 6.80 -1.39
CA LYS A 56 12.21 5.50 -1.51
C LYS A 56 11.78 4.55 -0.40
N SER A 57 11.81 5.02 0.85
CA SER A 57 11.35 4.24 2.01
C SER A 57 9.88 3.81 1.89
N ILE A 58 9.00 4.73 1.46
CA ILE A 58 7.59 4.44 1.20
C ILE A 58 7.45 3.35 0.12
N LYS A 59 8.20 3.46 -0.98
CA LYS A 59 8.15 2.48 -2.07
C LYS A 59 8.60 1.09 -1.61
N GLU A 60 9.66 1.03 -0.81
CA GLU A 60 10.16 -0.23 -0.22
C GLU A 60 9.12 -0.84 0.72
N GLY A 61 8.55 -0.05 1.62
CA GLY A 61 7.48 -0.48 2.52
C GLY A 61 6.24 -0.99 1.76
N GLN A 62 5.81 -0.28 0.72
CA GLN A 62 4.72 -0.72 -0.15
C GLN A 62 5.01 -2.04 -0.88
N SER A 63 6.26 -2.25 -1.31
CA SER A 63 6.66 -3.52 -1.94
C SER A 63 6.56 -4.68 -0.96
N GLN A 64 7.09 -4.52 0.25
CA GLN A 64 7.01 -5.54 1.30
C GLN A 64 5.57 -5.87 1.68
N VAL A 65 4.72 -4.86 1.82
CA VAL A 65 3.29 -5.05 2.11
C VAL A 65 2.62 -5.84 0.98
N ARG A 66 2.89 -5.48 -0.29
CA ARG A 66 2.34 -6.19 -1.45
C ARG A 66 2.77 -7.66 -1.49
N GLU A 67 4.03 -7.95 -1.18
CA GLU A 67 4.53 -9.34 -1.11
C GLU A 67 3.84 -10.15 -0.02
N LYS A 68 3.67 -9.57 1.17
CA LYS A 68 2.92 -10.20 2.26
C LYS A 68 1.47 -10.48 1.88
N PHE A 69 0.80 -9.52 1.23
CA PHE A 69 -0.58 -9.73 0.76
C PHE A 69 -0.68 -10.85 -0.27
N LYS A 70 0.29 -10.96 -1.20
CA LYS A 70 0.33 -12.08 -2.15
C LYS A 70 0.51 -13.43 -1.45
N ALA A 71 1.37 -13.51 -0.44
CA ALA A 71 1.55 -14.74 0.34
C ALA A 71 0.25 -15.13 1.06
N ILE A 72 -0.40 -14.17 1.73
CA ILE A 72 -1.70 -14.39 2.38
C ILE A 72 -2.75 -14.86 1.38
N GLU A 73 -2.82 -14.25 0.21
CA GLU A 73 -3.79 -14.64 -0.83
C GLU A 73 -3.58 -16.08 -1.30
N MET A 74 -2.33 -16.50 -1.49
CA MET A 74 -1.98 -17.89 -1.83
C MET A 74 -2.39 -18.86 -0.72
N GLU A 75 -2.10 -18.53 0.54
CA GLU A 75 -2.50 -19.33 1.69
C GLU A 75 -4.03 -19.44 1.80
N CYS A 76 -4.76 -18.34 1.60
CA CYS A 76 -6.22 -18.34 1.59
C CYS A 76 -6.80 -19.23 0.48
N GLN A 77 -6.18 -19.26 -0.70
CA GLN A 77 -6.62 -20.14 -1.78
C GLN A 77 -6.42 -21.62 -1.43
N VAL A 78 -5.31 -21.97 -0.79
CA VAL A 78 -5.06 -23.33 -0.30
C VAL A 78 -6.07 -23.71 0.77
N LEU A 79 -6.24 -22.85 1.79
CA LEU A 79 -7.17 -23.09 2.90
C LEU A 79 -8.61 -23.26 2.41
N LYS A 80 -9.02 -22.50 1.39
CA LYS A 80 -10.35 -22.64 0.78
C LYS A 80 -10.53 -24.03 0.15
N LYS A 81 -9.55 -24.51 -0.62
CA LYS A 81 -9.61 -25.85 -1.24
C LYS A 81 -9.64 -26.95 -0.19
N GLU A 82 -8.79 -26.86 0.83
CA GLU A 82 -8.78 -27.82 1.95
C GLU A 82 -10.12 -27.83 2.70
N THR A 83 -10.69 -26.65 2.95
CA THR A 83 -11.99 -26.52 3.60
C THR A 83 -13.11 -27.14 2.76
N GLU A 84 -13.11 -26.91 1.44
CA GLU A 84 -14.06 -27.53 0.52
C GLU A 84 -13.98 -29.07 0.56
N LEU A 85 -12.77 -29.63 0.57
CA LEU A 85 -12.55 -31.07 0.71
C LEU A 85 -13.05 -31.60 2.07
N ILE A 86 -12.75 -30.90 3.17
CA ILE A 86 -13.22 -31.28 4.50
C ILE A 86 -14.74 -31.25 4.58
N ILE A 87 -15.40 -30.25 3.98
CA ILE A 87 -16.86 -30.16 3.95
C ILE A 87 -17.46 -31.34 3.18
N GLN A 88 -16.91 -31.68 2.01
CA GLN A 88 -17.35 -32.81 1.21
C GLN A 88 -17.19 -34.12 1.99
N GLN A 89 -16.01 -34.35 2.58
CA GLN A 89 -15.74 -35.55 3.37
C GLN A 89 -16.62 -35.64 4.61
N SER A 90 -16.90 -34.51 5.26
CA SER A 90 -17.79 -34.44 6.42
C SER A 90 -19.23 -34.79 6.03
N ALA A 91 -19.72 -34.30 4.88
CA ALA A 91 -21.05 -34.63 4.38
C ALA A 91 -21.18 -36.13 4.06
N LEU A 92 -20.19 -36.71 3.39
CA LEU A 92 -20.15 -38.15 3.09
C LEU A 92 -20.09 -38.99 4.38
N THR A 93 -19.31 -38.57 5.36
CA THR A 93 -19.24 -39.24 6.66
C THR A 93 -20.59 -39.20 7.39
N ARG A 94 -21.29 -38.06 7.37
CA ARG A 94 -22.64 -37.95 7.93
C ARG A 94 -23.64 -38.89 7.23
N LEU A 95 -23.59 -38.97 5.89
CA LEU A 95 -24.44 -39.89 5.12
C LEU A 95 -24.15 -41.37 5.47
N ARG A 96 -22.87 -41.74 5.61
CA ARG A 96 -22.48 -43.10 6.03
C ARG A 96 -23.04 -43.45 7.40
N LEU A 97 -22.91 -42.55 8.36
CA LEU A 97 -23.45 -42.74 9.71
C LEU A 97 -24.97 -42.89 9.67
N ALA A 98 -25.68 -42.02 8.93
CA ALA A 98 -27.12 -42.10 8.79
C ALA A 98 -27.57 -43.45 8.18
N LEU A 99 -26.88 -43.93 7.15
CA LEU A 99 -27.14 -45.25 6.56
C LEU A 99 -26.89 -46.39 7.55
N LEU A 100 -25.78 -46.33 8.30
CA LEU A 100 -25.48 -47.33 9.35
C LEU A 100 -26.57 -47.38 10.41
N PHE A 101 -27.02 -46.22 10.91
CA PHE A 101 -28.14 -46.17 11.85
C PHE A 101 -29.43 -46.73 11.26
N HIS A 102 -29.71 -46.45 9.98
CA HIS A 102 -30.89 -46.99 9.32
C HIS A 102 -30.82 -48.52 9.16
N ILE A 103 -29.65 -49.06 8.82
CA ILE A 103 -29.42 -50.52 8.76
C ILE A 103 -29.68 -51.15 10.13
N LEU A 104 -29.16 -50.56 11.22
CA LEU A 104 -29.37 -51.09 12.57
C LEU A 104 -30.85 -51.10 12.93
N LYS A 105 -31.57 -50.01 12.67
CA LYS A 105 -33.01 -49.92 12.93
C LYS A 105 -33.81 -50.96 12.13
N VAL A 106 -33.53 -51.11 10.84
CA VAL A 106 -34.24 -52.06 9.98
C VAL A 106 -33.94 -53.52 10.39
N ARG A 107 -32.73 -53.80 10.90
CA ARG A 107 -32.40 -55.11 11.48
C ARG A 107 -33.14 -55.37 12.78
N GLU A 108 -33.28 -54.37 13.64
CA GLU A 108 -34.08 -54.44 14.87
C GLU A 108 -35.56 -54.73 14.56
N GLU A 109 -36.09 -54.12 13.51
CA GLU A 109 -37.45 -54.35 13.00
C GLU A 109 -37.63 -55.72 12.30
N GLY A 110 -36.56 -56.48 12.08
CA GLY A 110 -36.59 -57.83 11.49
C GLY A 110 -36.63 -57.88 9.95
N ASP A 111 -36.53 -56.75 9.25
CA ASP A 111 -36.53 -56.70 7.78
C ASP A 111 -35.11 -56.84 7.22
N PHE A 112 -34.64 -58.09 7.18
CA PHE A 112 -33.30 -58.40 6.69
C PHE A 112 -33.11 -58.13 5.19
N ALA A 113 -34.18 -58.19 4.38
CA ALA A 113 -34.11 -57.92 2.95
C ALA A 113 -33.77 -56.44 2.70
N LYS A 114 -34.47 -55.53 3.37
CA LYS A 114 -34.19 -54.09 3.30
C LYS A 114 -32.84 -53.75 3.93
N ALA A 115 -32.47 -54.39 5.03
CA ALA A 115 -31.14 -54.22 5.62
C ALA A 115 -30.00 -54.64 4.67
N ALA A 116 -30.20 -55.69 3.87
CA ALA A 116 -29.25 -56.13 2.85
C ALA A 116 -29.13 -55.10 1.72
N GLN A 117 -30.25 -54.55 1.24
CA GLN A 117 -30.25 -53.47 0.23
C GLN A 117 -29.50 -52.23 0.71
N LEU A 118 -29.76 -51.77 1.93
CA LEU A 118 -29.07 -50.62 2.52
C LEU A 118 -27.57 -50.89 2.75
N SER A 119 -27.21 -52.13 3.11
CA SER A 119 -25.82 -52.54 3.25
C SER A 119 -25.07 -52.52 1.91
N GLN A 120 -25.75 -52.92 0.83
CA GLN A 120 -25.21 -52.82 -0.53
C GLN A 120 -25.01 -51.35 -0.94
N LEU A 121 -26.01 -50.50 -0.70
CA LEU A 121 -25.92 -49.06 -0.95
C LEU A 121 -24.74 -48.41 -0.20
N LEU A 122 -24.52 -48.78 1.06
CA LEU A 122 -23.39 -48.29 1.85
C LEU A 122 -22.04 -48.72 1.24
N ARG A 123 -21.92 -49.96 0.76
CA ARG A 123 -20.70 -50.44 0.08
C ARG A 123 -20.43 -49.66 -1.19
N GLU A 124 -21.46 -49.38 -1.99
CA GLU A 124 -21.33 -48.59 -3.21
C GLU A 124 -20.92 -47.15 -2.91
N LEU A 125 -21.49 -46.52 -1.89
CA LEU A 125 -21.13 -45.18 -1.46
C LEU A 125 -19.66 -45.11 -0.99
N ILE A 126 -19.20 -46.10 -0.23
CA ILE A 126 -17.79 -46.19 0.19
C ILE A 126 -16.86 -46.41 -1.01
N ALA A 127 -17.25 -47.28 -1.95
CA ALA A 127 -16.45 -47.55 -3.14
C ALA A 127 -16.35 -46.35 -4.09
N ARG A 128 -17.33 -45.44 -4.09
CA ARG A 128 -17.27 -44.18 -4.86
C ARG A 128 -16.35 -43.15 -4.22
N ASP A 129 -16.39 -43.02 -2.89
CA ASP A 129 -15.52 -42.10 -2.13
C ASP A 129 -14.04 -42.49 -2.23
N ASN A 130 -13.71 -43.78 -2.14
CA ASN A 130 -12.33 -44.28 -2.22
C ASN A 130 -11.67 -44.13 -3.61
N LYS A 131 -12.43 -43.70 -4.63
CA LYS A 131 -11.92 -43.47 -5.99
C LYS A 131 -11.59 -42.01 -6.28
N GLN A 132 -11.90 -41.10 -5.36
CA GLN A 132 -11.51 -39.68 -5.40
C GLN A 132 -10.19 -39.49 -4.66
#